data_AF-A0A6A9SPP2-F1
#
_entry.id   AF-A0A6A9SPP2-F1
#
_cell.length_a   1.000
_cell.length_b   1.000
_cell.length_c   1.000
_cell.angle_alpha   90.00
_cell.angle_beta   90.00
_cell.angle_gamma   90.00
#
_symmetry.space_group_name_H-M   'P 1'
#
loop_
_entity.id
_entity.type
_entity.pdbx_description
1 polymer ?
#
loop_
_entity_poly.entity_id
_entity_poly.type
_entity_poly.pdbx_seq_one_letter_code
_entity_poly.pdbx_strand_id
1 'polypeptide(L)'
;MNTLVWLLLGVAALVAVHMSILLYLYRETATDSSGQTAEPATTHEREPRAEGPDRTVCPTCGAPNDPSYRFCRRCISDLSAGKTTASGDGPTERLGS
;
A
#
# COMPACT_ATOMS: atom_id res chain seq x y z
N MET A 1 -18.80 18.37 42.17
CA MET A 1 -18.72 18.82 40.76
C MET A 1 -17.31 18.87 40.20
N ASN A 2 -16.26 19.15 40.98
CA ASN A 2 -14.90 19.33 40.47
C ASN A 2 -14.27 18.08 39.84
N THR A 3 -14.53 16.88 40.37
CA THR A 3 -13.99 15.62 39.82
C THR A 3 -14.53 15.32 38.42
N LEU A 4 -15.83 15.53 38.21
CA LEU A 4 -16.47 15.36 36.90
C LEU A 4 -15.92 16.36 35.87
N VAL A 5 -15.64 17.60 36.29
CA VAL A 5 -15.00 18.60 35.42
C VAL A 5 -13.59 18.16 35.00
N TRP A 6 -12.76 17.70 35.94
CA TRP A 6 -11.42 17.20 35.63
C TRP A 6 -11.43 15.97 34.72
N LEU A 7 -12.38 15.05 34.93
CA LEU A 7 -12.56 13.88 34.06
C LEU A 7 -12.93 14.31 32.63
N LEU A 8 -13.89 15.22 32.47
CA LEU A 8 -14.28 15.71 31.15
C LEU A 8 -13.15 16.45 30.45
N LEU A 9 -12.36 17.26 31.18
CA LEU A 9 -11.18 17.92 30.62
C LEU A 9 -10.11 16.92 30.16
N GLY A 10 -9.85 15.86 30.95
CA GLY A 10 -8.93 14.80 30.58
C GLY A 10 -9.36 14.05 29.32
N VAL A 11 -10.65 13.69 29.23
CA VAL A 11 -11.23 13.05 28.03
C VAL A 11 -11.15 13.96 26.82
N ALA A 12 -11.52 15.24 26.96
CA ALA A 12 -11.44 16.21 25.88
C ALA A 12 -10.01 16.39 25.36
N ALA A 13 -9.02 16.47 26.26
CA ALA A 13 -7.61 16.53 25.88
C ALA A 13 -7.16 15.28 25.12
N LEU A 14 -7.54 14.09 25.59
CA LEU A 14 -7.20 12.84 24.92
C LEU A 14 -7.82 12.76 23.51
N VAL A 15 -9.07 13.16 23.35
CA VAL A 15 -9.75 13.22 22.05
C VAL A 15 -9.07 14.24 21.13
N ALA A 16 -8.72 15.43 21.63
CA ALA A 16 -8.03 16.46 20.86
C ALA A 16 -6.65 16.00 20.36
N VAL A 17 -5.89 15.29 21.20
CA VAL A 17 -4.60 14.69 20.82
C VAL A 17 -4.78 13.66 19.71
N HIS A 18 -5.75 12.75 19.85
CA HIS A 18 -6.02 11.75 18.81
C HIS A 18 -6.47 12.40 17.50
N MET A 19 -7.35 13.40 17.55
CA MET A 19 -7.78 14.15 16.37
C MET A 19 -6.61 14.87 15.72
N SER A 20 -5.69 15.45 16.50
CA SER A 20 -4.50 16.10 15.98
C SER A 20 -3.56 15.12 15.28
N ILE A 21 -3.35 13.93 15.86
CA ILE A 21 -2.57 12.84 15.26
C ILE A 21 -3.22 12.39 13.94
N LEU A 22 -4.54 12.15 13.94
CA LEU A 22 -5.26 11.75 12.73
C LEU A 22 -5.19 12.82 11.64
N LEU A 23 -5.33 14.10 11.99
CA LEU A 23 -5.19 15.21 11.05
C LEU A 23 -3.76 15.32 10.53
N TYR A 24 -2.76 15.14 11.38
CA TYR A 24 -1.35 15.14 10.98
C TYR A 24 -1.07 14.04 9.95
N LEU A 25 -1.44 12.80 10.25
CA LEU A 25 -1.26 11.67 9.35
C LEU A 25 -2.10 11.81 8.07
N TYR A 26 -3.32 12.35 8.17
CA TYR A 26 -4.15 12.62 6.99
C TYR A 26 -3.48 13.63 6.06
N ARG A 27 -2.91 14.71 6.62
CA ARG A 27 -2.19 15.72 5.83
C ARG A 27 -0.97 15.16 5.13
N GLU A 28 -0.21 14.25 5.75
CA GLU A 28 0.92 13.59 5.09
C GLU A 28 0.43 12.80 3.85
N THR A 29 -0.62 12.00 3.99
CA THR A 29 -1.18 11.24 2.85
C THR A 29 -1.80 12.13 1.77
N ALA A 30 -2.36 13.28 2.15
CA ALA A 30 -2.86 14.28 1.21
C ALA A 30 -1.72 15.03 0.51
N THR A 31 -0.57 15.23 1.18
CA THR A 31 0.62 15.89 0.61
C THR A 31 1.25 15.02 -0.46
N ASP A 32 1.34 13.70 -0.25
CA ASP A 32 1.74 12.76 -1.31
C ASP A 32 0.81 12.79 -2.53
N SER A 33 -0.48 13.11 -2.32
CA SER A 33 -1.47 13.25 -3.39
C SER A 33 -1.50 14.67 -4.01
N SER A 34 -0.88 15.67 -3.40
CA SER A 34 -0.90 17.08 -3.86
C SER A 34 0.42 17.54 -4.48
N GLY A 35 1.35 16.62 -4.77
CA GLY A 35 2.41 16.80 -5.76
C GLY A 35 1.92 16.99 -7.21
N GLN A 36 0.63 17.29 -7.43
CA GLN A 36 0.06 17.57 -8.73
C GLN A 36 -0.86 18.79 -8.63
N THR A 37 -0.27 19.97 -8.43
CA THR A 37 -0.93 21.24 -8.75
C THR A 37 0.05 22.18 -9.44
N ALA A 38 -0.16 22.28 -10.76
CA ALA A 38 0.13 23.38 -11.67
C ALA A 38 1.59 23.70 -12.05
N GLU A 39 2.13 22.94 -13.01
CA GLU A 39 2.96 23.51 -14.08
C GLU A 39 2.12 23.52 -15.39
N PRO A 40 2.15 24.59 -16.20
CA PRO A 40 1.23 24.76 -17.31
C PRO A 40 1.63 23.92 -18.52
N ALA A 41 0.66 23.18 -19.04
CA ALA A 41 0.53 22.73 -20.43
C ALA A 41 1.83 22.40 -21.21
N THR A 42 2.28 21.15 -21.11
CA THR A 42 2.91 20.48 -22.26
C THR A 42 2.35 19.07 -22.39
N THR A 43 1.77 18.79 -23.55
CA THR A 43 1.35 17.47 -24.02
C THR A 43 2.42 16.43 -23.69
N HIS A 44 2.14 15.54 -22.75
CA HIS A 44 2.88 14.29 -22.63
C HIS A 44 1.90 13.12 -22.67
N GLU A 45 2.13 12.32 -23.69
CA GLU A 45 1.54 11.04 -24.01
C GLU A 45 1.33 10.20 -22.73
N ARG A 46 0.13 9.63 -22.58
CA ARG A 46 -0.23 8.79 -21.44
C ARG A 46 0.50 7.45 -21.55
N GLU A 47 1.75 7.45 -21.09
CA GLU A 47 2.51 6.24 -20.79
C GLU A 47 1.76 5.44 -19.71
N PRO A 48 1.67 4.09 -19.81
CA PRO A 48 0.92 3.29 -18.85
C PRO A 48 1.52 3.53 -17.47
N ARG A 49 0.66 3.92 -16.53
CA ARG A 49 1.00 4.05 -15.11
C ARG A 49 1.48 2.69 -14.62
N ALA A 50 2.78 2.44 -14.71
CA ALA A 50 3.41 1.29 -14.11
C ALA A 50 2.98 1.27 -12.64
N GLU A 51 2.37 0.15 -12.25
CA GLU A 51 2.21 -0.23 -10.86
C GLU A 51 3.42 0.22 -10.06
N GLY A 52 3.18 0.88 -8.91
CA GLY A 52 4.25 1.15 -7.97
C GLY A 52 5.05 -0.15 -7.75
N PRO A 53 6.39 -0.11 -7.78
CA PRO A 53 7.27 -1.27 -7.98
C PRO A 53 7.22 -2.34 -6.87
N ASP A 54 6.31 -2.17 -5.91
CA ASP A 54 6.21 -2.96 -4.70
C ASP A 54 4.78 -3.48 -4.50
N ARG A 55 4.14 -3.94 -5.57
CA ARG A 55 2.89 -4.73 -5.47
C ARG A 55 3.11 -6.10 -6.10
N THR A 56 2.81 -7.15 -5.35
CA THR A 56 2.80 -8.52 -5.87
C THR A 56 1.39 -8.91 -6.28
N VAL A 57 1.23 -9.43 -7.49
CA VAL A 57 -0.07 -9.90 -7.98
C VAL A 57 -0.26 -11.34 -7.55
N CYS A 58 -1.40 -11.63 -6.93
CA CYS A 58 -1.72 -12.99 -6.53
C CYS A 58 -1.86 -13.90 -7.77
N PRO A 59 -1.09 -15.00 -7.87
CA PRO A 59 -1.16 -15.89 -9.03
C PRO A 59 -2.46 -16.70 -9.09
N THR A 60 -3.20 -16.78 -7.99
CA THR A 60 -4.44 -17.56 -7.90
C THR A 60 -5.68 -16.74 -8.26
N CYS A 61 -5.75 -15.46 -7.89
CA CYS A 61 -6.96 -14.64 -8.11
C CYS A 61 -6.70 -13.28 -8.76
N GLY A 62 -5.45 -12.93 -9.07
CA GLY A 62 -5.09 -11.66 -9.70
C GLY A 62 -5.17 -10.44 -8.77
N ALA A 63 -5.52 -10.61 -7.50
CA ALA A 63 -5.59 -9.48 -6.57
C ALA A 63 -4.20 -8.85 -6.34
N PRO A 64 -4.07 -7.51 -6.39
CA PRO A 64 -2.84 -6.83 -6.00
C PRO A 64 -2.65 -6.91 -4.48
N ASN A 65 -1.46 -7.28 -4.05
CA ASN A 65 -1.09 -7.43 -2.63
C ASN A 65 0.23 -6.69 -2.35
N ASP A 66 0.41 -6.32 -1.08
CA ASP A 66 1.69 -5.85 -0.58
C ASP A 66 2.70 -7.03 -0.52
N PRO A 67 3.96 -6.84 -0.94
CA PRO A 67 4.98 -7.90 -0.96
C PRO A 67 5.44 -8.35 0.42
N SER A 68 5.10 -7.62 1.48
CA SER A 68 5.25 -8.09 2.87
C SER A 68 4.21 -9.15 3.25
N TYR A 69 3.11 -9.28 2.51
CA TYR A 69 2.10 -10.30 2.80
C TYR A 69 2.55 -11.70 2.37
N ARG A 70 2.45 -12.65 3.31
CA ARG A 70 2.65 -14.07 3.06
C ARG A 70 1.48 -14.72 2.30
N PHE A 71 0.25 -14.27 2.56
CA PHE A 71 -0.97 -14.82 1.99
C PHE A 71 -1.79 -13.74 1.27
N CYS A 72 -2.50 -14.13 0.22
CA CYS A 72 -3.38 -13.23 -0.52
C CYS A 72 -4.51 -12.70 0.38
N ARG A 73 -4.71 -11.38 0.38
CA ARG A 73 -5.78 -10.70 1.13
C ARG A 73 -7.19 -10.98 0.61
N ARG A 74 -7.32 -11.64 -0.55
CA ARG A 74 -8.60 -11.98 -1.20
C ARG A 74 -8.93 -13.47 -1.13
N CYS A 75 -7.99 -14.33 -1.54
CA CYS A 75 -8.25 -15.77 -1.68
C CYS A 75 -7.37 -16.65 -0.76
N ILE A 76 -6.54 -16.06 0.10
CA ILE A 76 -5.73 -16.75 1.11
C ILE A 76 -4.62 -17.68 0.52
N SER A 77 -4.41 -17.67 -0.80
CA SER A 77 -3.30 -18.42 -1.42
C SER A 77 -1.93 -17.91 -0.94
N ASP A 78 -0.96 -18.80 -0.81
CA ASP A 78 0.43 -18.41 -0.47
C ASP A 78 1.05 -17.61 -1.63
N LEU A 79 1.59 -16.43 -1.33
CA LEU A 79 2.22 -15.53 -2.30
C LEU A 79 3.72 -15.83 -2.50
N SER A 80 4.32 -16.61 -1.60
CA SER A 80 5.75 -16.95 -1.62
C SER A 80 6.12 -17.87 -2.79
N ALA A 81 5.16 -18.63 -3.31
CA ALA A 81 5.35 -19.53 -4.45
C ALA A 81 5.79 -18.79 -5.73
N GLY A 82 5.46 -17.49 -5.86
CA GLY A 82 5.90 -16.66 -6.99
C GLY A 82 7.27 -16.02 -6.83
N LYS A 83 7.91 -16.10 -5.65
CA LYS A 83 9.21 -15.44 -5.38
C LYS A 83 10.42 -16.23 -5.90
N THR A 84 10.22 -17.49 -6.29
CA THR A 84 11.32 -18.45 -6.53
C THR A 84 11.76 -18.59 -7.99
N THR A 85 11.17 -17.87 -8.94
CA THR A 85 11.45 -18.07 -10.38
C THR A 85 12.23 -16.95 -11.07
N ALA A 86 12.69 -15.92 -10.34
CA ALA A 86 13.47 -14.81 -10.91
C ALA A 86 14.99 -14.91 -10.66
N SER A 87 15.52 -16.10 -10.38
CA SER A 87 16.96 -16.33 -10.33
C SER A 87 17.28 -17.78 -10.70
N GLY A 88 17.68 -18.01 -11.95
CA GLY A 88 18.31 -19.27 -12.37
C GLY A 88 17.79 -19.80 -13.71
N ASP A 89 18.47 -19.35 -14.76
CA ASP A 89 18.51 -19.92 -16.10
C ASP A 89 18.98 -21.40 -16.11
N GLY A 90 18.44 -22.22 -17.03
CA GLY A 90 19.06 -23.46 -17.50
C GLY A 90 18.11 -24.50 -18.15
N PRO A 91 18.40 -25.05 -19.35
CA PRO A 91 17.38 -25.44 -20.33
C PRO A 91 17.30 -26.95 -20.69
N THR A 92 16.11 -27.34 -21.18
CA THR A 92 15.75 -28.46 -22.08
C THR A 92 16.73 -29.62 -22.32
N GLU A 93 16.33 -30.84 -21.91
CA GLU A 93 16.73 -32.07 -22.61
C GLU A 93 15.52 -32.78 -23.21
N ARG A 94 15.58 -32.93 -24.53
CA ARG A 94 14.73 -33.78 -25.36
C ARG A 94 15.19 -35.24 -25.23
N LEU A 95 14.28 -36.16 -24.92
CA LEU A 95 14.31 -37.56 -25.37
C LEU A 95 12.85 -37.90 -25.71
N GLY A 96 12.44 -38.28 -26.92
CA GLY A 96 13.10 -39.19 -27.86
C GLY A 96 12.40 -40.54 -27.74
N SER A 97 11.36 -40.79 -28.55
CA SER A 97 10.76 -42.10 -28.81
C SER A 97 10.26 -42.13 -30.25
#